data_AF-A0A382X6H3-F1
#
_entry.id   AF-A0A382X6H3-F1
#
_cell.length_a   1.000
_cell.length_b   1.000
_cell.length_c   1.000
_cell.angle_alpha   90.00
_cell.angle_beta   90.00
_cell.angle_gamma   90.00
#
_symmetry.space_group_name_H-M   'P 1'
#
loop_
_entity.id
_entity.type
_entity.pdbx_description
1 polymer ?
#
loop_
_entity_poly.entity_id
_entity_poly.type
_entity_poly.pdbx_seq_one_letter_code
_entity_poly.pdbx_strand_id
1 'polypeptide(L)'
;RDFVYIEDVVKANILAMDSNIKHEFLNVGTGSSISILDLANVCIKASGLSLKPTHGPELPGDVRATEADTKLIEKLLNWKAKTKLDDWLFEVISNKNFKDV
;
A
#
# COMPACT_ATOMS: atom_id res chain seq x y z
N ARG A 1 -7.42 1.79 -4.56
CA ARG A 1 -6.46 2.56 -3.75
C ARG A 1 -5.10 1.93 -3.95
N ASP A 2 -4.07 2.76 -4.05
CA ASP A 2 -2.68 2.35 -3.99
C ASP A 2 -2.25 2.24 -2.52
N PHE A 3 -2.02 1.00 -2.05
CA PHE A 3 -1.54 0.72 -0.70
C PHE A 3 -0.05 0.38 -0.76
N VAL A 4 0.75 1.11 0.00
CA VAL A 4 2.20 0.91 0.10
C VAL A 4 2.56 0.44 1.52
N TYR A 5 3.45 -0.55 1.60
CA TYR A 5 3.90 -1.10 2.87
C TYR A 5 4.79 -0.11 3.64
N ILE A 6 4.63 -0.06 4.96
CA ILE A 6 5.27 0.97 5.80
C ILE A 6 6.79 0.95 5.72
N GLU A 7 7.44 -0.21 5.67
CA GLU A 7 8.91 -0.26 5.54
C GLU A 7 9.40 0.32 4.21
N ASP A 8 8.62 0.17 3.13
CA ASP A 8 8.98 0.74 1.85
C ASP A 8 8.86 2.28 1.88
N VAL A 9 7.87 2.81 2.59
CA VAL A 9 7.75 4.24 2.88
C VAL A 9 8.92 4.75 3.73
N VAL A 10 9.33 3.99 4.75
CA VAL A 10 10.50 4.34 5.58
C VAL A 10 11.76 4.39 4.71
N LYS A 11 11.98 3.40 3.84
CA LYS A 11 13.11 3.36 2.89
C LYS A 11 13.09 4.56 1.94
N ALA A 12 11.91 4.97 1.44
CA ALA A 12 11.79 6.17 0.60
C ALA A 12 12.25 7.42 1.34
N ASN A 13 11.83 7.59 2.60
CA ASN A 13 12.22 8.75 3.41
C ASN A 13 13.71 8.77 3.74
N ILE A 14 14.32 7.62 4.06
CA ILE A 14 15.77 7.52 4.29
C ILE A 14 16.54 7.91 3.02
N LEU A 15 16.14 7.37 1.86
CA LEU A 15 16.77 7.73 0.58
C LEU A 15 16.62 9.21 0.25
N ALA A 16 15.46 9.81 0.54
CA ALA A 16 15.25 11.24 0.33
C ALA A 16 16.14 12.08 1.27
N MET A 17 16.23 11.70 2.55
CA MET A 17 17.06 12.35 3.56
C MET A 17 18.55 12.33 3.19
N ASP A 18 19.04 11.21 2.67
CA ASP A 18 20.45 11.05 2.26
C ASP A 18 20.75 11.63 0.87
N SER A 19 19.74 12.13 0.16
CA SER A 19 19.89 12.68 -1.18
C SER A 19 20.34 14.15 -1.19
N ASN A 20 20.88 14.60 -2.32
CA ASN A 20 21.18 16.02 -2.55
C ASN A 20 19.99 16.81 -3.13
N ILE A 21 18.78 16.24 -3.13
CA ILE A 21 17.57 16.84 -3.71
C ILE A 21 16.96 17.79 -2.67
N LYS A 22 16.78 19.06 -3.03
CA LYS A 22 16.33 20.08 -2.07
C LYS A 22 14.87 20.53 -2.24
N HIS A 23 14.30 20.38 -3.45
CA HIS A 23 13.00 20.95 -3.79
C HIS A 23 12.23 20.08 -4.80
N GLU A 24 11.84 18.87 -4.39
CA GLU A 24 11.04 17.98 -5.23
C GLU A 24 9.87 17.36 -4.48
N PHE A 25 8.79 17.08 -5.20
CA PHE A 25 7.64 16.35 -4.69
C PHE A 25 7.66 14.94 -5.25
N LEU A 26 7.91 13.96 -4.38
CA LEU A 26 8.07 12.57 -4.75
C LEU A 26 6.88 11.76 -4.22
N ASN A 27 6.10 11.19 -5.13
CA ASN A 27 5.02 10.29 -4.73
C ASN A 27 5.61 8.97 -4.23
N VAL A 28 5.14 8.51 -3.07
CA VAL A 28 5.50 7.22 -2.49
C VAL A 28 4.27 6.32 -2.57
N GLY A 29 4.33 5.33 -3.45
CA GLY A 29 3.24 4.38 -3.70
C GLY A 29 3.76 3.17 -4.46
N THR A 30 2.87 2.27 -4.84
CA THR A 30 3.20 1.10 -5.68
C THR A 30 3.01 1.35 -7.17
N GLY A 31 2.27 2.42 -7.53
CA GLY A 31 1.85 2.66 -8.91
C GLY A 31 0.78 1.67 -9.38
N SER A 32 0.11 1.00 -8.44
CA SER A 32 -0.95 0.03 -8.73
C SER A 32 -2.08 0.15 -7.71
N SER A 33 -3.32 0.07 -8.19
CA SER A 33 -4.52 0.19 -7.37
C SER A 33 -5.23 -1.14 -7.16
N ILE A 34 -5.74 -1.38 -5.96
CA ILE A 34 -6.70 -2.45 -5.64
C ILE A 34 -8.06 -1.87 -5.24
N SER A 35 -9.17 -2.54 -5.59
CA SER A 35 -10.50 -2.12 -5.11
C SER A 35 -10.69 -2.48 -3.63
N ILE A 36 -11.59 -1.78 -2.93
CA ILE A 36 -11.91 -2.12 -1.53
C ILE A 36 -12.52 -3.52 -1.41
N LEU A 37 -13.31 -3.94 -2.41
CA LEU A 37 -13.89 -5.28 -2.46
C LEU A 37 -12.81 -6.35 -2.61
N ASP A 38 -11.84 -6.14 -3.51
CA ASP A 38 -10.74 -7.08 -3.72
C ASP A 38 -9.84 -7.15 -2.48
N LEU A 39 -9.55 -6.02 -1.85
CA LEU A 39 -8.83 -5.97 -0.58
C LEU A 39 -9.53 -6.81 0.50
N ALA A 40 -10.85 -6.64 0.65
CA ALA A 40 -11.64 -7.42 1.59
C ALA A 40 -11.56 -8.93 1.28
N ASN A 41 -11.63 -9.32 0.00
CA ASN A 41 -11.52 -10.71 -0.42
C ASN A 41 -10.13 -11.30 -0.14
N VAL A 42 -9.05 -10.53 -0.32
CA VAL A 42 -7.68 -10.94 0.05
C VAL A 42 -7.60 -11.21 1.56
N CYS A 43 -8.13 -10.31 2.39
CA CYS A 43 -8.15 -10.51 3.85
C CYS A 43 -8.97 -11.73 4.27
N ILE A 44 -10.16 -11.94 3.68
CA ILE A 44 -11.00 -13.12 3.95
C ILE A 44 -10.24 -14.40 3.59
N LYS A 45 -9.62 -14.44 2.40
CA LYS A 45 -8.81 -15.58 1.96
C LYS A 45 -7.66 -15.87 2.93
N ALA A 46 -6.92 -14.84 3.34
CA ALA A 46 -5.82 -14.97 4.30
C ALA A 46 -6.27 -15.44 5.68
N SER A 47 -7.49 -15.08 6.11
CA SER A 47 -8.04 -15.50 7.41
C SER A 47 -8.41 -16.98 7.48
N GLY A 48 -8.60 -17.65 6.34
CA GLY A 48 -9.14 -19.01 6.28
C GLY A 48 -10.60 -19.15 6.75
N LEU A 49 -11.30 -18.03 6.97
CA LEU A 49 -12.69 -18.02 7.44
C LEU A 49 -13.67 -17.97 6.25
N SER A 50 -14.85 -18.54 6.46
CA SER A 50 -15.96 -18.44 5.51
C SER A 50 -16.77 -17.17 5.77
N LEU A 51 -16.26 -16.02 5.31
CA LEU A 51 -16.87 -14.69 5.46
C LEU A 51 -17.37 -14.15 4.12
N LYS A 52 -18.27 -13.16 4.17
CA LYS A 52 -18.73 -12.40 3.00
C LYS A 52 -18.68 -10.89 3.28
N PRO A 53 -18.18 -10.06 2.35
CA PRO A 53 -18.28 -8.61 2.49
C PRO A 53 -19.72 -8.15 2.60
N THR A 54 -19.98 -7.17 3.46
CA THR A 54 -21.29 -6.49 3.55
C THR A 54 -21.16 -5.10 2.94
N HIS A 55 -22.05 -4.76 2.01
CA HIS A 55 -22.04 -3.45 1.35
C HIS A 55 -22.84 -2.43 2.18
N GLY A 56 -22.22 -1.27 2.42
CA GLY A 56 -22.85 -0.10 3.04
C GLY A 56 -23.01 1.06 2.04
N PRO A 57 -23.57 2.20 2.49
CA PRO A 57 -23.63 3.40 1.67
C PRO A 57 -22.22 3.93 1.36
N GLU A 58 -22.08 4.64 0.24
CA GLU A 58 -20.83 5.34 -0.09
C GLU A 58 -20.52 6.40 0.98
N LEU A 59 -19.23 6.58 1.29
CA LEU A 59 -18.77 7.62 2.20
C LEU A 59 -18.71 8.96 1.45
N PRO A 60 -19.41 10.02 1.94
CA PRO A 60 -19.35 11.33 1.29
C PRO A 60 -17.92 11.85 1.18
N GLY A 61 -17.53 12.26 -0.03
CA GLY A 61 -16.18 12.76 -0.30
C GLY A 61 -15.11 11.70 -0.52
N ASP A 62 -15.46 10.41 -0.48
CA ASP A 62 -14.51 9.33 -0.72
C ASP A 62 -14.10 9.25 -2.20
N VAL A 63 -12.79 9.18 -2.45
CA VAL A 63 -12.25 9.11 -3.81
C VAL A 63 -12.42 7.71 -4.35
N ARG A 64 -12.93 7.52 -5.57
CA ARG A 64 -13.14 6.17 -6.12
C ARG A 64 -11.85 5.38 -6.33
N ALA A 65 -10.84 6.01 -6.92
CA ALA A 65 -9.55 5.39 -7.20
C ALA A 65 -8.41 6.37 -6.92
N THR A 66 -7.34 5.88 -6.33
CA THR A 66 -6.10 6.64 -6.06
C THR A 66 -4.94 5.78 -6.49
N GLU A 67 -4.04 6.35 -7.29
CA GLU A 67 -2.85 5.70 -7.82
C GLU A 67 -1.69 6.71 -7.85
N ALA A 68 -0.53 6.33 -7.32
CA ALA A 68 0.64 7.19 -7.32
C ALA A 68 1.41 7.03 -8.65
N ASP A 69 1.74 8.14 -9.33
CA ASP A 69 2.79 8.10 -10.35
C ASP A 69 4.16 8.10 -9.66
N THR A 70 4.83 6.94 -9.64
CA THR A 70 6.12 6.71 -8.98
C THR A 70 7.33 6.95 -9.88
N LYS A 71 7.13 7.35 -11.15
CA LYS A 71 8.24 7.47 -12.11
C LYS A 71 9.31 8.46 -11.65
N LEU A 72 8.92 9.55 -10.98
CA LEU A 72 9.86 10.58 -10.55
C LEU A 72 10.75 10.09 -9.41
N ILE A 73 10.18 9.41 -8.40
CA ILE A 73 10.97 8.87 -7.28
C ILE A 73 11.87 7.72 -7.74
N GLU A 74 11.40 6.88 -8.67
CA GLU A 74 12.21 5.84 -9.31
C GLU A 74 13.40 6.45 -10.04
N LYS A 75 13.18 7.50 -10.83
CA LYS A 75 14.23 8.19 -11.58
C LYS A 75 15.27 8.86 -10.67
N LEU A 76 14.81 9.55 -9.62
CA LEU A 76 15.67 10.43 -8.82
C LEU A 76 16.35 9.73 -7.65
N LEU A 77 15.68 8.76 -7.01
CA LEU A 77 16.17 8.07 -5.83
C LEU A 77 16.45 6.58 -6.06
N ASN A 78 16.17 6.06 -7.28
CA ASN A 78 16.23 4.62 -7.56
C ASN A 78 15.40 3.79 -6.56
N TRP A 79 14.33 4.38 -6.03
CA TRP A 79 13.43 3.74 -5.08
C TRP A 79 12.23 3.17 -5.81
N LYS A 80 11.80 1.98 -5.39
CA LYS A 80 10.54 1.35 -5.80
C LYS A 80 10.01 0.53 -4.64
N ALA A 81 8.69 0.50 -4.44
CA ALA A 81 8.05 -0.42 -3.50
C ALA A 81 8.41 -1.88 -3.85
N LYS A 82 8.73 -2.68 -2.84
CA LYS A 82 9.17 -4.07 -3.00
C LYS A 82 8.20 -5.06 -2.39
N THR A 83 7.46 -4.65 -1.37
CA THR A 83 6.48 -5.51 -0.69
C THR A 83 5.17 -5.49 -1.45
N LYS A 84 4.71 -6.68 -1.86
CA LYS A 84 3.37 -6.84 -2.43
C LYS A 84 2.34 -6.89 -1.31
N LEU A 85 1.23 -6.17 -1.51
CA LEU A 85 0.14 -6.09 -0.55
C LEU A 85 -0.41 -7.47 -0.19
N ASP A 86 -0.67 -8.32 -1.19
CA ASP A 86 -1.25 -9.65 -1.00
C ASP A 86 -0.36 -10.57 -0.17
N ASP A 87 0.96 -10.55 -0.42
CA ASP A 87 1.94 -11.36 0.30
C ASP A 87 1.99 -10.95 1.77
N TRP A 88 2.05 -9.64 2.04
CA TRP A 88 2.07 -9.09 3.38
C TRP A 88 0.76 -9.36 4.15
N LEU A 89 -0.40 -9.13 3.53
CA LEU A 89 -1.70 -9.42 4.15
C LEU A 89 -1.82 -10.90 4.48
N PHE A 90 -1.37 -11.78 3.59
CA PHE A 90 -1.39 -13.22 3.83
C PHE A 90 -0.51 -13.59 5.03
N GLU A 91 0.72 -13.07 5.09
CA GLU A 91 1.64 -13.30 6.20
C GLU A 91 1.07 -12.83 7.55
N VAL A 92 0.64 -11.58 7.63
CA VAL A 92 0.17 -10.96 8.88
C VAL A 92 -1.08 -11.65 9.42
N ILE A 93 -2.07 -11.88 8.55
CA ILE A 93 -3.36 -12.45 8.95
C ILE A 93 -3.21 -13.94 9.29
N SER A 94 -2.52 -14.72 8.45
CA SER A 94 -2.34 -16.17 8.66
C SER A 94 -1.55 -16.46 9.93
N ASN A 95 -0.50 -15.67 10.20
CA ASN A 95 0.33 -15.84 11.39
C ASN A 95 -0.27 -15.22 12.66
N LYS A 96 -1.44 -14.55 12.54
CA LYS A 96 -2.06 -13.74 13.61
C LYS A 96 -1.06 -12.75 14.23
N ASN A 97 -0.12 -12.27 13.42
CA ASN A 97 0.96 -11.41 13.89
C ASN A 97 0.55 -9.94 13.76
N PHE A 98 -0.28 -9.49 14.68
CA PHE A 98 -0.80 -8.12 14.72
C PHE A 98 0.00 -7.20 15.64
N LYS A 99 1.22 -7.58 16.03
CA LYS A 99 2.02 -6.80 17.00
C LYS A 99 2.43 -5.43 16.46
N ASP A 100 2.52 -5.31 15.14
CA ASP A 100 2.97 -4.12 14.41
C ASP A 100 1.87 -3.53 13.50
N VAL A 101 0.61 -3.92 13.70
CA VAL A 101 -0.59 -3.38 13.03
C VAL A 101 -1.34 -2.45 13.99
#